data_AF-A0A2P2KME7-F1
#
_entry.id   AF-A0A2P2KME7-F1
#
_cell.length_a   1.000
_cell.length_b   1.000
_cell.length_c   1.000
_cell.angle_alpha   90.00
_cell.angle_beta   90.00
_cell.angle_gamma   90.00
#
_symmetry.space_group_name_H-M   'P 1'
#
loop_
_entity.id
_entity.type
_entity.pdbx_description
1 polymer ?
#
loop_
_entity_poly.entity_id
_entity_poly.type
_entity_poly.pdbx_seq_one_letter_code
_entity_poly.pdbx_strand_id
1 'polypeptide(L)'
;MMGWLFINLSILAKTILDDSLSCSMILYQVFCVIYILDYFFYEEYMTSTWDIIAERLGFMLVFGDLVWIPFTFSIQGWWLLANKVELTTAAVIANCLVFLLGYVVFRGANKQKHIFKKNPKAPIWGKPPKVIGGKLLASGYWGIARHCNYLGDLLLALSFSLPCGLSSPIPYFYPIYLLILLIWRERRDEARCAEKYKEVWAEYCRLVPWRILPYFY
;
A
#
# COMPACT_ATOMS: atom_id res chain seq x y z
N MET A 1 4.31 -12.79 -4.45
CA MET A 1 5.41 -11.82 -4.18
C MET A 1 6.74 -12.21 -4.83
N MET A 2 7.37 -13.35 -4.53
CA MET A 2 8.66 -13.71 -5.17
C MET A 2 8.59 -13.79 -6.71
N GLY A 3 7.50 -14.31 -7.26
CA GLY A 3 7.31 -14.33 -8.72
C GLY A 3 7.36 -12.94 -9.35
N TRP A 4 6.79 -11.93 -8.68
CA TRP A 4 6.88 -10.53 -9.13
C TRP A 4 8.32 -10.02 -9.11
N LEU A 5 9.08 -10.30 -8.04
CA LEU A 5 10.50 -9.93 -7.94
C LEU A 5 11.31 -10.55 -9.08
N PHE A 6 11.14 -11.85 -9.37
CA PHE A 6 11.90 -12.51 -10.42
C PHE A 6 11.57 -11.99 -11.82
N ILE A 7 10.30 -11.69 -12.10
CA ILE A 7 9.93 -11.03 -13.36
C ILE A 7 10.62 -9.67 -13.47
N ASN A 8 10.58 -8.86 -12.41
CA ASN A 8 11.22 -7.55 -12.39
C ASN A 8 12.74 -7.64 -12.58
N LEU A 9 13.42 -8.58 -11.92
CA LEU A 9 14.85 -8.82 -12.11
C LEU A 9 15.18 -9.29 -13.53
N SER A 10 14.33 -10.11 -14.14
CA SER A 10 14.48 -10.53 -15.54
C SER A 10 14.35 -9.35 -16.50
N ILE A 11 13.37 -8.47 -16.28
CA ILE A 11 13.19 -7.23 -17.05
C ILE A 11 14.42 -6.32 -16.90
N LEU A 12 14.93 -6.14 -15.67
CA LEU A 12 16.14 -5.36 -15.42
C LEU A 12 17.34 -5.94 -16.18
N ALA A 13 17.57 -7.26 -16.07
CA ALA A 13 18.64 -7.93 -16.80
C ALA A 13 18.52 -7.72 -18.31
N LYS A 14 17.30 -7.79 -18.87
CA LYS A 14 17.05 -7.52 -20.28
C LYS A 14 17.42 -6.08 -20.68
N THR A 15 17.06 -5.07 -19.87
CA THR A 15 17.46 -3.68 -20.16
C THR A 15 18.96 -3.45 -20.14
N ILE A 16 19.70 -4.17 -19.28
CA ILE A 16 21.16 -4.10 -19.22
C ILE A 16 21.78 -4.74 -20.46
N LEU A 17 21.28 -5.91 -20.87
CA LEU A 17 21.76 -6.60 -22.08
C LEU A 17 21.53 -5.78 -23.36
N ASP A 18 20.43 -5.01 -23.40
CA ASP A 18 20.08 -4.16 -24.54
C ASP A 18 20.68 -2.75 -24.46
N ASP A 19 21.53 -2.47 -23.46
CA ASP A 19 22.12 -1.14 -23.18
C ASP A 19 21.08 -0.01 -23.15
N SER A 20 19.91 -0.31 -22.58
CA SER A 20 18.72 0.56 -22.56
C SER A 20 18.28 0.94 -21.15
N LEU A 21 19.14 0.72 -20.15
CA LEU A 21 18.86 1.00 -18.75
C LEU A 21 18.63 2.51 -18.55
N SER A 22 17.40 2.87 -18.17
CA SER A 22 16.98 4.25 -17.94
C SER A 22 16.81 4.58 -16.45
N CYS A 23 16.85 5.86 -16.10
CA CYS A 23 16.54 6.34 -14.75
C CYS A 23 15.16 5.87 -14.28
N SER A 24 14.16 5.89 -15.16
CA SER A 24 12.80 5.41 -14.92
C SER A 24 12.76 3.93 -14.53
N MET A 25 13.51 3.08 -15.25
CA MET A 25 13.63 1.65 -14.92
C MET A 25 14.29 1.47 -13.55
N ILE A 26 15.38 2.19 -13.25
CA ILE A 26 16.07 2.10 -11.96
C ILE A 26 15.13 2.48 -10.81
N LEU A 27 14.39 3.59 -10.93
CA LEU A 27 13.42 4.02 -9.89
C LEU A 27 12.34 2.97 -9.64
N TYR A 28 11.72 2.46 -10.71
CA TYR A 28 10.71 1.41 -10.60
C TYR A 28 11.25 0.17 -9.88
N GLN A 29 12.43 -0.31 -10.27
CA GLN A 29 13.06 -1.50 -9.69
C GLN A 29 13.38 -1.30 -8.21
N VAL A 30 14.00 -0.18 -7.86
CA VAL A 30 14.35 0.15 -6.46
C VAL A 30 13.10 0.19 -5.58
N PHE A 31 12.04 0.87 -6.03
CA PHE A 31 10.80 0.98 -5.24
C PHE A 31 10.12 -0.38 -5.05
N CYS A 32 10.04 -1.20 -6.10
CA CYS A 32 9.45 -2.54 -6.00
C CYS A 32 10.27 -3.46 -5.09
N VAL A 33 11.61 -3.46 -5.22
CA VAL A 33 12.48 -4.27 -4.38
C VAL A 33 12.34 -3.88 -2.91
N ILE A 34 12.36 -2.59 -2.58
CA ILE A 34 12.16 -2.12 -1.20
C ILE A 34 10.80 -2.59 -0.67
N TYR A 35 9.74 -2.46 -1.46
CA TYR A 35 8.39 -2.90 -1.07
C TYR A 35 8.31 -4.41 -0.81
N ILE A 36 8.90 -5.22 -1.69
CA ILE A 36 8.92 -6.68 -1.55
C ILE A 36 9.77 -7.12 -0.36
N LEU A 37 10.92 -6.46 -0.11
CA LEU A 37 11.76 -6.75 1.05
C LEU A 37 11.06 -6.36 2.37
N ASP A 38 10.37 -5.21 2.41
CA ASP A 38 9.56 -4.80 3.56
C ASP A 38 8.48 -5.84 3.88
N TYR A 39 7.80 -6.34 2.84
CA TYR A 39 6.79 -7.39 2.98
C TYR A 39 7.34 -8.63 3.70
N PHE A 40 8.51 -9.13 3.29
CA PHE A 40 9.12 -10.31 3.94
C PHE A 40 9.69 -10.01 5.31
N PHE A 41 10.27 -8.82 5.52
CA PHE A 41 10.77 -8.42 6.83
C PHE A 41 9.64 -8.37 7.88
N TYR A 42 8.43 -7.96 7.46
CA TYR A 42 7.25 -7.89 8.30
C TYR A 42 6.23 -9.01 8.01
N GLU A 43 6.70 -10.18 7.58
CA GLU A 43 5.84 -11.34 7.25
C GLU A 43 4.90 -11.71 8.41
N GLU A 44 5.33 -11.54 9.66
CA GLU A 44 4.49 -11.80 10.84
C GLU A 44 3.14 -11.05 10.79
N TYR A 45 3.10 -9.85 10.21
CA TYR A 45 1.87 -9.06 10.11
C TYR A 45 0.87 -9.64 9.12
N MET A 46 1.33 -10.40 8.12
CA MET A 46 0.48 -11.00 7.09
C MET A 46 -0.48 -12.05 7.66
N THR A 47 -0.08 -12.75 8.72
CA THR A 47 -0.91 -13.76 9.41
C THR A 47 -2.20 -13.18 10.00
N SER A 48 -2.24 -11.86 10.20
CA SER A 48 -3.40 -11.14 10.74
C SER A 48 -4.29 -10.49 9.67
N THR A 49 -3.97 -10.70 8.39
CA THR A 49 -4.72 -10.13 7.27
C THR A 49 -6.03 -10.87 7.04
N TRP A 50 -6.99 -10.17 6.44
CA TRP A 50 -8.33 -10.69 6.16
C TRP A 50 -8.32 -11.99 5.37
N ASP A 51 -7.48 -12.07 4.33
CA ASP A 51 -7.36 -13.21 3.44
C ASP A 51 -6.94 -14.48 4.19
N ILE A 52 -6.16 -14.33 5.27
CA ILE A 52 -5.72 -15.44 6.12
C ILE A 52 -6.75 -15.78 7.21
N ILE A 53 -7.34 -14.78 7.87
CA ILE A 53 -8.17 -15.01 9.06
C ILE A 53 -9.66 -15.24 8.77
N ALA A 54 -10.15 -14.83 7.59
CA ALA A 54 -11.59 -14.76 7.31
C ALA A 54 -11.98 -15.30 5.93
N GLU A 55 -11.13 -15.18 4.91
CA GLU A 55 -11.46 -15.74 3.59
C GLU A 55 -11.13 -17.23 3.52
N ARG A 56 -11.96 -17.98 2.80
CA ARG A 56 -11.73 -19.41 2.55
C ARG A 56 -10.93 -19.54 1.27
N LEU A 57 -9.89 -20.37 1.29
CA LEU A 57 -9.10 -20.64 0.11
C LEU A 57 -9.98 -21.18 -1.02
N GLY A 58 -9.87 -20.55 -2.19
CA GLY A 58 -10.60 -20.92 -3.39
C GLY A 58 -9.94 -20.32 -4.62
N PHE A 59 -10.55 -20.53 -5.79
CA PHE A 59 -9.97 -20.12 -7.08
C PHE A 59 -9.59 -18.63 -7.12
N MET A 60 -10.43 -17.74 -6.56
CA MET A 60 -10.16 -16.31 -6.53
C MET A 60 -8.81 -15.98 -5.87
N LEU A 61 -8.53 -16.54 -4.69
CA LEU A 61 -7.27 -16.27 -3.97
C LEU A 61 -6.09 -16.90 -4.70
N VAL A 62 -6.21 -18.16 -5.14
CA VAL A 62 -5.14 -18.86 -5.87
C VAL A 62 -4.78 -18.12 -7.18
N PHE A 63 -5.78 -17.70 -7.95
CA PHE A 63 -5.57 -16.92 -9.17
C PHE A 63 -4.98 -15.54 -8.85
N GLY A 64 -5.48 -14.87 -7.80
CA GLY A 64 -4.96 -13.61 -7.31
C GLY A 64 -3.46 -13.68 -7.00
N ASP A 65 -3.07 -14.69 -6.22
CA ASP A 65 -1.71 -14.83 -5.70
C ASP A 65 -0.70 -15.28 -6.77
N LEU A 66 -1.09 -16.24 -7.61
CA LEU A 66 -0.18 -16.88 -8.56
C LEU A 66 -0.16 -16.21 -9.94
N VAL A 67 -1.26 -15.60 -10.37
CA VAL A 67 -1.39 -15.03 -11.72
C VAL A 67 -1.56 -13.51 -11.64
N TRP A 68 -2.54 -13.02 -10.89
CA TRP A 68 -2.83 -11.60 -10.90
C TRP A 68 -1.64 -10.76 -10.42
N ILE A 69 -1.10 -11.05 -9.22
CA ILE A 69 -0.02 -10.25 -8.64
C ILE A 69 1.24 -10.25 -9.53
N PRO A 70 1.83 -11.39 -9.92
CA PRO A 70 3.10 -11.37 -10.65
C PRO A 70 3.01 -10.69 -12.02
N PHE A 71 1.91 -10.91 -12.76
CA PHE A 71 1.79 -10.45 -14.15
C PHE A 71 1.19 -9.04 -14.26
N THR A 72 0.31 -8.62 -13.33
CA THR A 72 -0.24 -7.26 -13.37
C THR A 72 0.65 -6.24 -12.67
N PHE A 73 1.36 -6.61 -11.60
CA PHE A 73 2.22 -5.66 -10.87
C PHE A 73 3.57 -5.44 -11.57
N SER A 74 3.88 -6.27 -12.58
CA SER A 74 5.05 -6.10 -13.45
C SER A 74 4.78 -5.28 -14.72
N ILE A 75 3.53 -4.83 -14.95
CA ILE A 75 3.15 -4.07 -16.16
C ILE A 75 4.05 -2.84 -16.38
N GLN A 76 4.42 -2.14 -15.31
CA GLN A 76 5.29 -0.97 -15.37
C GLN A 76 6.70 -1.34 -15.88
N GLY A 77 7.24 -2.48 -15.44
CA GLY A 77 8.51 -2.99 -15.94
C GLY A 77 8.45 -3.32 -17.43
N TRP A 78 7.39 -4.01 -17.86
CA TRP A 78 7.18 -4.31 -19.29
C TRP A 78 7.02 -3.04 -20.13
N TRP A 79 6.29 -2.05 -19.61
CA TRP A 79 6.11 -0.76 -20.25
C TRP A 79 7.44 -0.04 -20.45
N LEU A 80 8.27 0.03 -19.41
CA LEU A 80 9.58 0.68 -19.43
C LEU A 80 10.61 -0.06 -20.29
N LEU A 81 10.43 -1.36 -20.50
CA LEU A 81 11.24 -2.13 -21.45
C LEU A 81 10.89 -1.79 -22.91
N ALA A 82 9.61 -1.59 -23.21
CA ALA A 82 9.14 -1.30 -24.57
C ALA A 82 9.16 0.19 -24.93
N ASN A 83 9.20 1.08 -23.95
CA ASN A 83 9.06 2.53 -24.16
C ASN A 83 10.21 3.30 -23.50
N LYS A 84 10.82 4.20 -24.27
CA LYS A 84 11.78 5.17 -23.72
C LYS A 84 11.02 6.28 -23.01
N VAL A 85 11.10 6.32 -21.69
CA VAL A 85 10.48 7.35 -20.86
C VAL A 85 11.56 8.20 -20.21
N GLU A 86 11.63 9.46 -20.63
CA GLU A 86 12.51 10.47 -20.04
C GLU A 86 11.76 11.25 -18.97
N LEU A 87 12.31 11.29 -17.76
CA LEU A 87 11.78 12.04 -16.64
C LEU A 87 12.64 13.26 -16.38
N THR A 88 12.00 14.40 -16.12
CA THR A 88 12.71 15.57 -15.60
C THR A 88 13.22 15.29 -14.20
N THR A 89 14.29 15.95 -13.78
CA THR A 89 14.80 15.86 -12.40
C THR A 89 13.72 16.18 -11.37
N ALA A 90 12.85 17.15 -11.67
CA ALA A 90 11.72 17.49 -10.81
C ALA A 90 10.73 16.33 -10.66
N ALA A 91 10.42 15.61 -11.75
CA ALA A 91 9.54 14.45 -11.71
C ALA A 91 10.15 13.29 -10.91
N VAL A 92 11.47 13.06 -11.03
CA VAL A 92 12.19 12.07 -10.21
C VAL A 92 12.11 12.42 -8.73
N ILE A 93 12.41 13.66 -8.35
CA ILE A 93 12.33 14.13 -6.95
C ILE A 93 10.90 13.97 -6.42
N ALA A 94 9.90 14.42 -7.18
CA ALA A 94 8.50 14.30 -6.79
C ALA A 94 8.10 12.84 -6.58
N ASN A 95 8.51 11.93 -7.46
CA ASN A 95 8.20 10.51 -7.33
C ASN A 95 8.85 9.88 -6.08
N CYS A 96 10.12 10.20 -5.80
CA CYS A 96 10.78 9.78 -4.56
C CYS A 96 10.04 10.28 -3.31
N LEU A 97 9.55 11.53 -3.32
CA LEU A 97 8.75 12.06 -2.21
C LEU A 97 7.43 11.31 -2.05
N VAL A 98 6.75 10.98 -3.15
CA VAL A 98 5.51 10.18 -3.12
C VAL A 98 5.77 8.79 -2.53
N PHE A 99 6.84 8.11 -2.97
CA PHE A 99 7.24 6.81 -2.41
C PHE A 99 7.55 6.91 -0.91
N LEU A 100 8.37 7.87 -0.49
CA LEU A 100 8.75 8.05 0.91
C LEU A 100 7.56 8.38 1.80
N LEU A 101 6.67 9.28 1.35
CA LEU A 101 5.46 9.63 2.07
C LEU A 101 4.54 8.40 2.20
N GLY A 102 4.33 7.68 1.11
CA GLY A 102 3.55 6.43 1.09
C GLY A 102 4.11 5.41 2.08
N TYR A 103 5.42 5.18 2.05
CA TYR A 103 6.12 4.25 2.94
C TYR A 103 5.97 4.66 4.42
N VAL A 104 6.24 5.92 4.75
CA VAL A 104 6.14 6.43 6.13
C VAL A 104 4.72 6.31 6.66
N VAL A 105 3.71 6.65 5.86
CA VAL A 105 2.29 6.53 6.25
C VAL A 105 1.89 5.06 6.40
N PHE A 106 2.21 4.22 5.41
CA PHE A 106 1.86 2.80 5.41
C PHE A 106 2.48 2.06 6.61
N ARG A 107 3.79 2.21 6.82
CA ARG A 107 4.50 1.55 7.92
C ARG A 107 4.23 2.19 9.25
N GLY A 108 4.18 3.52 9.30
CA GLY A 108 3.82 4.27 10.48
C GLY A 108 2.47 3.83 11.05
N ALA A 109 1.42 3.77 10.22
CA ALA A 109 0.08 3.37 10.66
C ALA A 109 0.05 1.92 11.17
N ASN A 110 0.65 0.97 10.44
CA ASN A 110 0.68 -0.44 10.84
C ASN A 110 1.50 -0.67 12.12
N LYS A 111 2.71 -0.08 12.21
CA LYS A 111 3.54 -0.13 13.41
C LYS A 111 2.81 0.45 14.62
N GLN A 112 2.11 1.57 14.45
CA GLN A 112 1.35 2.20 15.51
C GLN A 112 0.22 1.29 16.01
N LYS A 113 -0.51 0.64 15.10
CA LYS A 113 -1.54 -0.36 15.46
C LYS A 113 -0.96 -1.54 16.23
N HIS A 114 0.21 -2.04 15.81
CA HIS A 114 0.89 -3.15 16.47
C HIS A 114 1.36 -2.80 17.88
N ILE A 115 2.03 -1.66 18.04
CA ILE A 115 2.49 -1.16 19.34
C ILE A 115 1.29 -0.98 20.29
N PHE A 116 0.19 -0.38 19.80
CA PHE A 116 -1.01 -0.20 20.60
C PHE A 116 -1.63 -1.53 21.06
N LYS A 117 -1.68 -2.54 20.18
CA LYS A 117 -2.18 -3.88 20.56
C LYS A 117 -1.31 -4.56 21.62
N LYS A 118 0.01 -4.36 21.59
CA LYS A 118 0.94 -4.93 22.58
C LYS A 118 0.96 -4.15 23.90
N ASN A 119 0.93 -2.82 23.82
CA ASN A 119 0.94 -1.93 24.97
C ASN A 119 -0.02 -0.74 24.74
N PRO A 120 -1.29 -0.86 25.19
CA PRO A 120 -2.30 0.19 25.01
C PRO A 120 -1.98 1.54 25.69
N LYS A 121 -0.97 1.59 26.56
CA LYS A 121 -0.52 2.81 27.25
C LYS A 121 0.69 3.47 26.59
N ALA A 122 1.27 2.85 25.56
CA ALA A 122 2.44 3.40 24.88
C ALA A 122 2.13 4.77 24.25
N PRO A 123 3.03 5.76 24.39
CA PRO A 123 2.80 7.09 23.85
C PRO A 123 2.77 7.06 22.32
N ILE A 124 1.84 7.83 21.74
CA ILE A 124 1.68 8.04 20.31
C ILE A 124 2.12 9.46 19.98
N TRP A 125 3.20 9.59 19.20
CA TRP A 125 3.78 10.90 18.84
C TRP A 125 4.01 11.80 20.06
N GLY A 126 4.57 11.21 21.13
CA GLY A 126 4.91 11.91 22.37
C GLY A 126 3.73 12.20 23.30
N LYS A 127 2.49 11.83 22.94
CA LYS A 127 1.29 12.05 23.77
C LYS A 127 0.66 10.72 24.22
N PRO A 128 -0.08 10.70 25.34
CA PRO A 128 -0.88 9.54 25.72
C PRO A 128 -1.87 9.15 24.61
N PRO A 129 -2.07 7.85 24.34
CA PRO A 129 -2.98 7.40 23.28
C PRO A 129 -4.42 7.77 23.63
N LYS A 130 -5.16 8.31 22.64
CA LYS A 130 -6.61 8.49 22.74
C LYS A 130 -7.29 7.20 22.31
N VAL A 131 -8.09 6.61 23.19
CA VAL A 131 -8.73 5.31 22.95
C VAL A 131 -10.24 5.40 23.21
N ILE A 132 -11.04 4.88 22.29
CA ILE A 132 -12.51 4.84 22.37
C ILE A 132 -12.96 3.45 22.79
N GLY A 133 -13.84 3.41 23.79
CA GLY A 133 -14.34 2.17 24.42
C GLY A 133 -13.24 1.22 24.92
N GLY A 134 -12.06 1.75 25.25
CA GLY A 134 -10.89 0.97 25.68
C GLY A 134 -10.28 0.04 24.63
N LYS A 135 -10.75 0.09 23.37
CA LYS A 135 -10.37 -0.87 22.32
C LYS A 135 -9.92 -0.24 21.01
N LEU A 136 -10.42 0.94 20.65
CA LEU A 136 -10.18 1.58 19.35
C LEU A 136 -9.24 2.77 19.50
N LEU A 137 -8.12 2.75 18.78
CA LEU A 137 -7.13 3.82 18.80
C LEU A 137 -7.60 5.00 17.93
N ALA A 138 -7.75 6.18 18.53
CA ALA A 138 -8.22 7.42 17.89
C ALA A 138 -7.16 8.55 17.96
N SER A 139 -5.87 8.19 17.89
CA SER A 139 -4.74 9.14 17.88
C SER A 139 -3.66 8.70 16.88
N GLY A 140 -2.78 9.61 16.48
CA GLY A 140 -1.77 9.36 15.43
C GLY A 140 -2.43 9.13 14.07
N TYR A 141 -1.92 8.20 13.27
CA TYR A 141 -2.49 7.89 11.94
C TYR A 141 -3.98 7.49 12.03
N TRP A 142 -4.33 6.67 13.02
CA TRP A 142 -5.71 6.21 13.24
C TRP A 142 -6.64 7.30 13.79
N GLY A 143 -6.09 8.45 14.23
CA GLY A 143 -6.88 9.64 14.55
C GLY A 143 -7.10 10.58 13.37
N ILE A 144 -6.33 10.42 12.27
CA ILE A 144 -6.43 11.27 11.07
C ILE A 144 -7.47 10.69 10.10
N ALA A 145 -7.36 9.40 9.79
CA ALA A 145 -8.34 8.65 9.01
C ALA A 145 -8.36 7.19 9.48
N ARG A 146 -9.53 6.55 9.36
CA ARG A 146 -9.75 5.18 9.86
C ARG A 146 -8.89 4.15 9.13
N HIS A 147 -8.48 4.45 7.90
CA HIS A 147 -7.63 3.62 7.05
C HIS A 147 -6.45 4.41 6.44
N CYS A 148 -5.73 5.19 7.25
CA CYS A 148 -4.50 5.88 6.79
C CYS A 148 -3.47 4.92 6.15
N ASN A 149 -3.40 3.67 6.62
CA ASN A 149 -2.55 2.66 6.00
C ASN A 149 -2.91 2.41 4.53
N TYR A 150 -4.20 2.47 4.15
CA TYR A 150 -4.62 2.30 2.76
C TYR A 150 -4.19 3.50 1.90
N LEU A 151 -4.21 4.71 2.44
CA LEU A 151 -3.65 5.88 1.76
C LEU A 151 -2.15 5.71 1.48
N GLY A 152 -1.38 5.24 2.48
CA GLY A 152 0.04 4.96 2.30
C GLY A 152 0.31 3.92 1.21
N ASP A 153 -0.50 2.86 1.17
CA ASP A 153 -0.42 1.79 0.16
C ASP A 153 -0.74 2.31 -1.25
N LEU A 154 -1.75 3.18 -1.38
CA LEU A 154 -2.09 3.83 -2.65
C LEU A 154 -0.96 4.73 -3.17
N LEU A 155 -0.30 5.48 -2.28
CA LEU A 155 0.85 6.32 -2.66
C LEU A 155 2.03 5.47 -3.13
N LEU A 156 2.29 4.33 -2.47
CA LEU A 156 3.30 3.37 -2.91
C LEU A 156 2.97 2.81 -4.30
N ALA A 157 1.75 2.33 -4.50
CA ALA A 157 1.31 1.81 -5.80
C ALA A 157 1.39 2.85 -6.93
N LEU A 158 1.03 4.10 -6.61
CA LEU A 158 1.17 5.21 -7.55
C LEU A 158 2.64 5.47 -7.89
N SER A 159 3.54 5.47 -6.90
CA SER A 159 4.97 5.70 -7.11
C SER A 159 5.65 4.66 -8.00
N PHE A 160 5.10 3.44 -8.11
CA PHE A 160 5.60 2.43 -9.04
C PHE A 160 5.23 2.77 -10.49
N SER A 161 4.14 3.50 -10.70
CA SER A 161 3.59 3.82 -12.02
C SER A 161 4.06 5.18 -12.55
N LEU A 162 4.37 6.13 -11.67
CA LEU A 162 4.91 7.45 -12.04
C LEU A 162 6.18 7.41 -12.91
N PRO A 163 7.13 6.46 -12.75
CA PRO A 163 8.28 6.34 -13.65
C PRO A 163 7.90 6.09 -15.11
N CYS A 164 6.70 5.59 -15.38
CA CYS A 164 6.23 5.28 -16.73
C CYS A 164 5.73 6.50 -17.52
N GLY A 165 5.74 7.69 -16.91
CA GLY A 165 5.23 8.91 -17.53
C GLY A 165 3.70 8.95 -17.60
N LEU A 166 3.14 9.85 -18.40
CA LEU A 166 1.68 10.08 -18.51
C LEU A 166 1.12 9.76 -19.90
N SER A 167 1.90 9.13 -20.78
CA SER A 167 1.50 8.87 -22.17
C SER A 167 0.46 7.76 -22.31
N SER A 168 0.26 6.93 -21.29
CA SER A 168 -0.70 5.83 -21.33
C SER A 168 -1.30 5.55 -19.95
N PRO A 169 -2.58 5.15 -19.87
CA PRO A 169 -3.19 4.69 -18.63
C PRO A 169 -2.77 3.27 -18.23
N ILE A 170 -2.17 2.49 -19.13
CA ILE A 170 -1.83 1.07 -18.89
C ILE A 170 -0.95 0.89 -17.65
N PRO A 171 0.15 1.64 -17.45
CA PRO A 171 0.98 1.51 -16.25
C PRO A 171 0.24 1.87 -14.95
N TYR A 172 -0.82 2.69 -15.05
CA TYR A 172 -1.64 3.11 -13.92
C TYR A 172 -2.77 2.12 -13.60
N PHE A 173 -2.87 1.01 -14.33
CA PHE A 173 -3.83 -0.05 -14.04
C PHE A 173 -3.70 -0.54 -12.58
N TYR A 174 -2.47 -0.76 -12.09
CA TYR A 174 -2.24 -1.24 -10.72
C TYR A 174 -2.80 -0.30 -9.64
N PRO A 175 -2.41 0.99 -9.55
CA PRO A 175 -2.95 1.89 -8.55
C PRO A 175 -4.47 2.11 -8.68
N ILE A 176 -5.02 2.10 -9.91
CA ILE A 176 -6.47 2.20 -10.13
C ILE A 176 -7.20 0.95 -9.57
N TYR A 177 -6.69 -0.23 -9.91
CA TYR A 177 -7.21 -1.50 -9.37
C TYR A 177 -7.13 -1.51 -7.83
N LEU A 178 -6.00 -1.10 -7.26
CA LEU A 178 -5.79 -1.06 -5.82
C LEU A 178 -6.77 -0.09 -5.14
N LEU A 179 -7.05 1.07 -5.74
CA LEU A 179 -8.05 2.02 -5.23
C LEU A 179 -9.43 1.38 -5.14
N ILE A 180 -9.88 0.71 -6.20
CA ILE A 180 -11.19 0.03 -6.22
C ILE A 180 -11.22 -1.07 -5.15
N LEU A 181 -10.17 -1.89 -5.08
CA LEU A 181 -10.03 -2.95 -4.09
C LEU A 181 -10.11 -2.41 -2.65
N LEU A 182 -9.38 -1.33 -2.36
CA LEU A 182 -9.30 -0.74 -1.03
C LEU A 182 -10.60 -0.05 -0.62
N ILE A 183 -11.33 0.59 -1.54
CA ILE A 183 -12.67 1.12 -1.26
C ILE A 183 -13.62 -0.01 -0.89
N TRP A 184 -13.61 -1.11 -1.64
CA TRP A 184 -14.48 -2.26 -1.33
C TRP A 184 -14.08 -2.93 0.00
N ARG A 185 -12.77 -3.05 0.25
CA ARG A 185 -12.23 -3.59 1.49
C ARG A 185 -12.57 -2.74 2.71
N GLU A 186 -12.41 -1.43 2.61
CA GLU A 186 -12.76 -0.48 3.66
C GLU A 186 -14.24 -0.59 4.03
N ARG A 187 -15.15 -0.60 3.06
CA ARG A 187 -16.59 -0.76 3.32
C ARG A 187 -16.94 -2.06 4.04
N ARG A 188 -16.26 -3.18 3.71
CA ARG A 188 -16.44 -4.45 4.42
C ARG A 188 -15.93 -4.38 5.86
N ASP A 189 -14.76 -3.76 6.09
CA ASP A 189 -14.20 -3.59 7.43
C ASP A 189 -15.09 -2.69 8.30
N GLU A 190 -15.61 -1.59 7.74
CA GLU A 190 -16.57 -0.71 8.41
C GLU A 190 -17.83 -1.45 8.86
N ALA A 191 -18.45 -2.24 7.97
CA ALA A 191 -19.66 -3.00 8.29
C ALA A 191 -19.42 -3.99 9.44
N ARG A 192 -18.27 -4.69 9.41
CA ARG A 192 -17.89 -5.64 10.47
C ARG A 192 -17.58 -4.93 11.78
N CYS A 193 -16.86 -3.81 11.73
CA CYS A 193 -16.55 -3.01 12.90
C CYS A 193 -17.81 -2.42 13.54
N ALA A 194 -18.77 -1.98 12.74
CA ALA A 194 -20.08 -1.52 13.21
C ALA A 194 -20.84 -2.63 13.94
N GLU A 195 -20.90 -3.84 13.38
CA GLU A 195 -21.56 -4.99 14.01
C GLU A 195 -20.87 -5.40 15.31
N LYS A 196 -19.53 -5.41 15.32
CA LYS A 196 -18.71 -5.86 16.46
C LYS A 196 -18.66 -4.87 17.61
N TYR A 197 -18.49 -3.58 17.32
CA TYR A 197 -18.25 -2.54 18.33
C TYR A 197 -19.49 -1.67 18.60
N LYS A 198 -20.54 -1.74 17.78
CA LYS A 198 -21.83 -1.07 17.98
C LYS A 198 -21.66 0.43 18.28
N GLU A 199 -22.17 0.93 19.40
CA GLU A 199 -22.09 2.36 19.75
C GLU A 199 -20.66 2.89 19.88
N VAL A 200 -19.72 2.06 20.32
CA VAL A 200 -18.29 2.41 20.39
C VAL A 200 -17.75 2.71 18.99
N TRP A 201 -18.23 2.00 17.97
CA TRP A 201 -17.88 2.29 16.58
C TRP A 201 -18.45 3.63 16.12
N ALA A 202 -19.72 3.90 16.44
CA ALA A 202 -20.37 5.15 16.08
C ALA A 202 -19.65 6.36 16.70
N GLU A 203 -19.21 6.26 17.96
CA GLU A 203 -18.39 7.27 18.62
C GLU A 203 -17.04 7.45 17.91
N TYR A 204 -16.38 6.36 17.56
CA TYR A 204 -15.12 6.39 16.82
C TYR A 204 -15.26 7.07 15.44
N CYS A 205 -16.29 6.74 14.67
CA CYS A 205 -16.59 7.36 13.38
C CYS A 205 -16.90 8.86 13.49
N ARG A 206 -17.52 9.31 14.60
CA ARG A 206 -17.74 10.75 14.84
C ARG A 206 -16.43 11.50 15.08
N LEU A 207 -15.48 10.88 15.78
CA LEU A 207 -14.18 11.49 16.06
C LEU A 207 -13.22 11.46 14.88
N VAL A 208 -13.27 10.39 14.08
CA VAL A 208 -12.41 10.18 12.92
C VAL A 208 -13.33 9.96 11.72
N PRO A 209 -13.89 11.03 11.11
CA PRO A 209 -14.92 10.91 10.07
C PRO A 209 -14.38 10.40 8.73
N TRP A 210 -13.10 10.61 8.46
CA TRP A 210 -12.45 10.25 7.19
C TRP A 210 -12.10 8.77 7.13
N ARG A 211 -12.40 8.15 6.00
CA ARG A 211 -12.17 6.73 5.73
C ARG A 211 -10.73 6.49 5.31
N ILE A 212 -10.34 7.00 4.15
CA ILE A 212 -9.02 6.76 3.54
C ILE A 212 -8.31 8.09 3.33
N LEU A 213 -8.95 9.04 2.65
CA LEU A 213 -8.35 10.31 2.26
C LEU A 213 -8.85 11.42 3.19
N PRO A 214 -8.01 11.91 4.12
CA PRO A 214 -8.42 12.94 5.08
C PRO A 214 -8.97 14.16 4.35
N TYR A 215 -10.06 14.72 4.88
CA TYR A 215 -10.77 15.90 4.34
C TYR A 215 -11.53 15.70 3.01
N PHE A 216 -11.53 14.50 2.44
CA PHE A 216 -12.24 14.21 1.18
C PHE A 216 -13.14 12.97 1.26
N TYR A 217 -12.65 11.84 1.79
CA TYR A 217 -13.35 10.55 1.88
C TYR A 217 -12.95 9.78 3.13
#